data_AF-A0A4R7SQY3-F1
#
_entry.id   AF-A0A4R7SQY3-F1
#
_cell.length_a   1.000
_cell.length_b   1.000
_cell.length_c   1.000
_cell.angle_alpha   90.00
_cell.angle_beta   90.00
_cell.angle_gamma   90.00
#
_symmetry.space_group_name_H-M   'P 1'
#
loop_
_entity.id
_entity.type
_entity.pdbx_description
1 polymer ?
#
loop_
_entity_poly.entity_id
_entity_poly.type
_entity_poly.pdbx_seq_one_letter_code
_entity_poly.pdbx_strand_id
1 'polypeptide(L)'
;MRLYVASLLFLISTTILAQVEPGPDSPGLDSGVLGRLDHTQRKHDDGDVLKSFTRAVDTEDLKLDHFSLSFQLFTDGQQPRDAVPLVKAEHFQIILKNGTDLDLQISTPAGAKLDLNVPLPANELSKAEMHHIVLRVRREARQSLTGLWVDGVELASGPLAPGAIPLAKGSLMIGDNAFRGVVSDVRLYDRALSRLEILELGQKIPVKSKSSPKDMYNFEIMKDEVIAVLGGTEAVAVMEEGSLESVILLGHADKHPKMRSLAWETDTVFRQDRPLNFGDLRQQLQRTTATCTVMMFGRQECLERGEEGLADFREALNKMVKACAEITPRLVLVEAAPFEKKAAPLRDLSLLNPVLVKYNEVIREIAQAHGAYYAGSSEGWNHARPQPMTMDGVNLTQSGAREVGLRVLTTSMLPESKAAQELKADIMMKNKLWHDYWRPSNWAFLHGDRTSQPSSRDHLDPRRRWFPAELEKYQALIKAKENELWKKAEELGRKLP
;
A
#
# COMPACT_ATOMS: atom_id res chain seq x y z
N MET A 1 51.14 -5.19 35.04
CA MET A 1 50.77 -5.70 33.71
C MET A 1 49.35 -5.24 33.43
N ARG A 2 49.22 -4.16 32.65
CA ARG A 2 47.96 -3.59 32.16
C ARG A 2 47.41 -4.50 31.04
N LEU A 3 46.10 -4.62 30.90
CA LEU A 3 45.35 -4.29 29.67
C LEU A 3 43.83 -4.52 29.85
N TYR A 4 43.10 -3.40 29.85
CA TYR A 4 41.78 -3.13 29.25
C TYR A 4 40.62 -4.14 29.32
N VAL A 5 39.73 -3.94 30.28
CA VAL A 5 38.27 -4.14 30.13
C VAL A 5 37.66 -2.75 30.04
N ALA A 6 37.26 -2.34 28.84
CA ALA A 6 36.64 -1.04 28.58
C ALA A 6 35.12 -1.20 28.49
N SER A 7 34.46 -0.59 29.47
CA SER A 7 33.18 0.13 29.44
C SER A 7 32.33 0.03 28.17
N LEU A 8 31.10 -0.48 28.32
CA LEU A 8 29.95 -0.10 27.49
C LEU A 8 28.72 0.08 28.39
N LEU A 9 28.73 1.19 29.14
CA LEU A 9 27.58 1.71 29.87
C LEU A 9 26.86 2.73 28.96
N PHE A 10 25.55 2.53 28.81
CA PHE A 10 24.51 3.55 28.62
C PHE A 10 24.80 4.68 27.61
N LEU A 11 24.30 4.52 26.40
CA LEU A 11 23.83 5.64 25.56
C LEU A 11 22.31 5.55 25.46
N ILE A 12 21.62 6.17 26.42
CA ILE A 12 20.24 6.59 26.24
C ILE A 12 20.30 7.73 25.22
N SER A 13 20.08 7.39 23.95
CA SER A 13 19.77 8.40 22.95
C SER A 13 18.32 8.80 23.18
N THR A 14 18.10 9.92 23.86
CA THR A 14 16.82 10.65 23.83
C THR A 14 16.58 11.10 22.40
N THR A 15 16.03 10.21 21.58
CA THR A 15 15.34 10.59 20.35
C THR A 15 13.96 11.05 20.80
N ILE A 16 13.76 12.37 20.84
CA ILE A 16 12.42 12.94 20.72
C ILE A 16 11.95 12.56 19.31
N LEU A 17 11.37 11.37 19.18
CA LEU A 17 10.54 11.00 18.05
C LEU A 17 9.27 11.83 18.19
N ALA A 18 9.27 12.98 17.54
CA ALA A 18 8.06 13.72 17.30
C ALA A 18 7.10 12.77 16.58
N GLN A 19 6.05 12.37 17.28
CA GLN A 19 4.88 11.76 16.68
C GLN A 19 4.38 12.74 15.61
N VAL A 20 4.50 12.36 14.35
CA VAL A 20 3.63 12.92 13.32
C VAL A 20 2.46 11.95 13.23
N GLU A 21 1.58 12.00 14.23
CA GLU A 21 0.18 11.73 13.91
C GLU A 21 -0.18 12.73 12.78
N PRO A 22 -0.85 12.32 11.69
CA PRO A 22 -1.43 13.29 10.79
C PRO A 22 -2.39 14.11 11.64
N GLY A 23 -1.97 15.33 12.00
CA GLY A 23 -2.76 16.19 12.85
C GLY A 23 -4.15 16.39 12.23
N PRO A 24 -5.15 16.77 13.04
CA PRO A 24 -6.50 17.11 12.59
C PRO A 24 -6.58 18.25 11.54
N ASP A 25 -5.42 18.77 11.08
CA ASP A 25 -5.25 19.93 10.20
C ASP A 25 -4.76 19.59 8.78
N SER A 26 -4.79 18.32 8.34
CA SER A 26 -4.56 18.05 6.91
C SER A 26 -5.71 18.70 6.12
N PRO A 27 -5.45 19.69 5.24
CA PRO A 27 -6.51 20.35 4.50
C PRO A 27 -7.27 19.32 3.68
N GLY A 28 -8.61 19.35 3.71
CA GLY A 28 -9.41 18.48 2.86
C GLY A 28 -9.03 18.63 1.37
N LEU A 29 -9.30 17.61 0.56
CA LEU A 29 -8.94 17.59 -0.86
C LEU A 29 -9.54 18.72 -1.71
N ASP A 30 -10.55 19.42 -1.19
CA ASP A 30 -11.16 20.58 -1.85
C ASP A 30 -10.57 21.92 -1.39
N SER A 31 -9.77 21.91 -0.33
CA SER A 31 -9.11 23.10 0.20
C SER A 31 -8.06 23.61 -0.79
N GLY A 32 -8.14 24.90 -1.13
CA GLY A 32 -7.17 25.56 -1.99
C GLY A 32 -7.38 25.32 -3.49
N VAL A 33 -8.50 24.72 -3.92
CA VAL A 33 -8.77 24.52 -5.35
C VAL A 33 -9.15 25.85 -6.01
N LEU A 34 -8.37 26.24 -7.02
CA LEU A 34 -8.52 27.47 -7.82
C LEU A 34 -9.30 27.26 -9.13
N GLY A 35 -9.37 26.02 -9.63
CA GLY A 35 -10.06 25.70 -10.87
C GLY A 35 -10.21 24.21 -11.10
N ARG A 36 -11.25 23.83 -11.85
CA ARG A 36 -11.59 22.44 -12.15
C ARG A 36 -11.93 22.23 -13.61
N LEU A 37 -11.69 21.01 -14.08
CA LEU A 37 -12.25 20.49 -15.32
C LEU A 37 -12.57 19.01 -15.14
N ASP A 38 -13.83 18.65 -15.37
CA ASP A 38 -14.31 17.27 -15.15
C ASP A 38 -13.65 16.28 -16.12
N HIS A 39 -13.69 16.57 -17.43
CA HIS A 39 -13.06 15.74 -18.45
C HIS A 39 -12.86 16.47 -19.79
N THR A 40 -11.92 15.97 -20.60
CA THR A 40 -11.68 16.41 -21.98
C THR A 40 -12.50 15.65 -23.03
N GLN A 41 -13.19 14.57 -22.63
CA GLN A 41 -14.06 13.82 -23.53
C GLN A 41 -15.22 14.68 -24.04
N ARG A 42 -15.59 14.51 -25.30
CA ARG A 42 -16.86 14.99 -25.87
C ARG A 42 -17.63 13.78 -26.40
N LYS A 43 -18.95 13.71 -26.15
CA LYS A 43 -19.82 12.71 -26.79
C LYS A 43 -19.69 12.85 -28.31
N HIS A 44 -19.39 11.74 -28.97
CA HIS A 44 -19.35 11.62 -30.43
C HIS A 44 -20.32 10.53 -30.86
N ASP A 45 -20.89 10.66 -32.05
CA ASP A 45 -21.87 9.71 -32.59
C ASP A 45 -21.24 8.39 -33.10
N ASP A 46 -19.90 8.26 -33.05
CA ASP A 46 -19.13 7.21 -33.74
C ASP A 46 -18.83 5.99 -32.84
N GLY A 47 -19.42 5.92 -31.64
CA GLY A 47 -19.51 4.71 -30.80
C GLY A 47 -18.23 4.18 -30.13
N ASP A 48 -17.07 4.19 -30.81
CA ASP A 48 -15.99 3.23 -30.51
C ASP A 48 -14.62 3.84 -30.15
N VAL A 49 -14.41 5.16 -30.25
CA VAL A 49 -13.09 5.78 -29.94
C VAL A 49 -13.23 6.93 -28.94
N LEU A 50 -12.49 6.85 -27.83
CA LEU A 50 -12.37 7.95 -26.87
C LEU A 50 -11.49 9.04 -27.45
N LYS A 51 -12.10 10.17 -27.81
CA LYS A 51 -11.39 11.36 -28.30
C LYS A 51 -11.31 12.40 -27.18
N SER A 52 -10.10 12.84 -26.88
CA SER A 52 -9.86 14.02 -26.05
C SER A 52 -9.99 15.28 -26.90
N PHE A 53 -10.51 16.35 -26.30
CA PHE A 53 -10.56 17.68 -26.92
C PHE A 53 -9.92 18.69 -26.00
N THR A 54 -9.27 19.69 -26.59
CA THR A 54 -8.70 20.80 -25.83
C THR A 54 -9.82 21.61 -25.16
N ARG A 55 -9.77 21.74 -23.83
CA ARG A 55 -10.71 22.52 -23.01
C ARG A 55 -9.95 23.45 -22.08
N ALA A 56 -10.48 24.66 -21.88
CA ALA A 56 -9.96 25.57 -20.86
C ALA A 56 -10.45 25.12 -19.47
N VAL A 57 -9.58 25.22 -18.47
CA VAL A 57 -9.97 25.14 -17.05
C VAL A 57 -10.63 26.45 -16.66
N ASP A 58 -11.71 26.39 -15.90
CA ASP A 58 -12.37 27.58 -15.35
C ASP A 58 -11.52 28.15 -14.21
N THR A 59 -10.84 29.26 -14.48
CA THR A 59 -10.00 30.00 -13.53
C THR A 59 -10.15 31.50 -13.77
N GLU A 60 -9.95 32.31 -12.74
CA GLU A 60 -9.75 33.75 -12.87
C GLU A 60 -8.27 34.08 -13.19
N ASP A 61 -7.92 35.37 -13.24
CA ASP A 61 -6.52 35.79 -13.28
C ASP A 61 -5.82 35.47 -11.96
N LEU A 62 -4.75 34.68 -12.03
CA LEU A 62 -4.06 34.13 -10.85
C LEU A 62 -2.57 34.47 -10.87
N LYS A 63 -1.98 34.47 -9.68
CA LYS A 63 -0.52 34.50 -9.47
C LYS A 63 -0.13 33.30 -8.63
N LEU A 64 0.37 32.26 -9.28
CA LEU A 64 0.68 30.97 -8.67
C LEU A 64 2.09 31.00 -8.09
N ASP A 65 2.20 30.95 -6.76
CA ASP A 65 3.51 30.85 -6.09
C ASP A 65 3.82 29.40 -5.71
N HIS A 66 3.15 28.88 -4.69
CA HIS A 66 3.10 27.44 -4.40
C HIS A 66 1.82 26.91 -5.05
N PHE A 67 1.90 25.86 -5.85
CA PHE A 67 0.70 25.32 -6.49
C PHE A 67 0.88 23.86 -6.87
N SER A 68 -0.24 23.20 -7.13
CA SER A 68 -0.25 21.86 -7.73
C SER A 68 -1.29 21.80 -8.84
N LEU A 69 -0.98 21.09 -9.91
CA LEU A 69 -1.95 20.68 -10.91
C LEU A 69 -2.06 19.16 -10.88
N SER A 70 -3.23 18.65 -10.54
CA SER A 70 -3.54 17.22 -10.43
C SER A 70 -4.57 16.84 -11.48
N PHE A 71 -4.40 15.68 -12.13
CA PHE A 71 -5.39 15.13 -13.06
C PHE A 71 -5.24 13.62 -13.24
N GLN A 72 -6.33 12.99 -13.67
CA GLN A 72 -6.38 11.60 -14.11
C GLN A 72 -6.16 11.54 -15.63
N LEU A 73 -5.26 10.67 -16.07
CA LEU A 73 -4.92 10.42 -17.46
C LEU A 73 -5.35 8.99 -17.82
N PHE A 74 -6.42 8.87 -18.59
CA PHE A 74 -6.85 7.61 -19.20
C PHE A 74 -6.22 7.48 -20.58
N THR A 75 -5.61 6.34 -20.87
CA THR A 75 -5.11 5.98 -22.19
C THR A 75 -5.84 4.74 -22.69
N ASP A 76 -6.29 4.73 -23.95
CA ASP A 76 -7.09 3.64 -24.53
C ASP A 76 -6.30 2.73 -25.49
N GLY A 77 -4.98 2.85 -25.48
CA GLY A 77 -4.05 2.07 -26.29
C GLY A 77 -2.82 2.87 -26.74
N GLN A 78 -2.18 2.44 -27.82
CA GLN A 78 -0.93 3.04 -28.31
C GLN A 78 -1.09 4.52 -28.65
N GLN A 79 -0.27 5.35 -28.00
CA GLN A 79 -0.26 6.80 -28.14
C GLN A 79 0.49 7.24 -29.41
N PRO A 80 0.18 8.43 -29.95
CA PRO A 80 0.94 9.00 -31.06
C PRO A 80 2.42 9.12 -30.74
N ARG A 81 3.27 8.97 -31.77
CA ARG A 81 4.71 9.20 -31.64
C ARG A 81 5.04 10.69 -31.53
N ASP A 82 4.26 11.52 -32.19
CA ASP A 82 4.40 12.97 -32.15
C ASP A 82 4.09 13.52 -30.75
N ALA A 83 4.67 14.68 -30.44
CA ALA A 83 4.47 15.34 -29.15
C ALA A 83 3.02 15.82 -29.00
N VAL A 84 2.35 15.39 -27.92
CA VAL A 84 0.96 15.74 -27.62
C VAL A 84 0.90 16.59 -26.35
N PRO A 85 0.49 17.86 -26.42
CA PRO A 85 0.36 18.70 -25.23
C PRO A 85 -0.87 18.28 -24.41
N LEU A 86 -0.66 17.68 -23.24
CA LEU A 86 -1.74 17.31 -22.32
C LEU A 86 -2.20 18.50 -21.48
N VAL A 87 -1.25 19.38 -21.14
CA VAL A 87 -1.47 20.61 -20.37
C VAL A 87 -0.70 21.72 -21.06
N LYS A 88 -1.31 22.88 -21.26
CA LYS A 88 -0.67 24.05 -21.83
C LYS A 88 -1.13 25.34 -21.14
N ALA A 89 -0.19 26.06 -20.58
CA ALA A 89 -0.31 27.43 -20.12
C ALA A 89 0.89 28.25 -20.63
N GLU A 90 0.89 29.56 -20.42
CA GLU A 90 1.96 30.46 -20.89
C GLU A 90 3.35 30.06 -20.36
N HIS A 91 3.42 29.73 -19.07
CA HIS A 91 4.68 29.49 -18.38
C HIS A 91 4.95 28.02 -18.03
N PHE A 92 3.98 27.12 -18.22
CA PHE A 92 4.18 25.69 -18.00
C PHE A 92 3.34 24.83 -18.93
N GLN A 93 3.86 23.66 -19.27
CA GLN A 93 3.16 22.66 -20.07
C GLN A 93 3.62 21.25 -19.71
N ILE A 94 2.74 20.27 -19.93
CA ILE A 94 3.04 18.84 -19.80
C ILE A 94 2.74 18.20 -21.16
N ILE A 95 3.76 17.59 -21.74
CA ILE A 95 3.72 17.03 -23.09
C ILE A 95 3.96 15.52 -23.01
N LEU A 96 3.11 14.74 -23.66
CA LEU A 96 3.38 13.34 -23.92
C LEU A 96 4.28 13.22 -25.16
N LYS A 97 5.49 12.69 -24.99
CA LYS A 97 6.49 12.49 -26.05
C LYS A 97 6.67 10.99 -26.33
N ASN A 98 6.89 10.65 -27.60
CA ASN A 98 7.14 9.28 -28.05
C ASN A 98 6.05 8.27 -27.67
N GLY A 99 4.88 8.75 -27.22
CA GLY A 99 3.79 7.96 -26.67
C GLY A 99 4.03 7.37 -25.28
N THR A 100 5.20 7.56 -24.68
CA THR A 100 5.60 6.88 -23.43
C THR A 100 6.24 7.78 -22.38
N ASP A 101 6.60 9.02 -22.70
CA ASP A 101 7.31 9.89 -21.76
C ASP A 101 6.51 11.17 -21.51
N LEU A 102 6.44 11.60 -20.25
CA LEU A 102 5.93 12.92 -19.90
C LEU A 102 7.09 13.91 -19.79
N ASP A 103 6.93 15.05 -20.45
CA ASP A 103 7.87 16.17 -20.41
C ASP A 103 7.16 17.38 -19.80
N LEU A 104 7.51 17.69 -18.56
CA LEU A 104 7.13 18.94 -17.92
C LEU A 104 8.14 20.01 -18.31
N GLN A 105 7.65 21.11 -18.86
CA GLN A 105 8.43 22.32 -19.08
C GLN A 105 7.80 23.43 -18.25
N ILE A 106 8.57 24.10 -17.41
CA ILE A 106 8.09 25.20 -16.57
C ILE A 106 9.12 26.32 -16.50
N SER A 107 8.64 27.56 -16.51
CA SER A 107 9.46 28.76 -16.42
C SER A 107 8.88 29.79 -15.47
N THR A 108 9.74 30.66 -14.93
CA THR A 108 9.32 31.87 -14.23
C THR A 108 9.30 33.06 -15.19
N PRO A 109 8.56 34.14 -14.88
CA PRO A 109 8.60 35.38 -15.65
C PRO A 109 10.01 35.99 -15.77
N ALA A 110 10.89 35.72 -14.80
CA ALA A 110 12.29 36.15 -14.83
C ALA A 110 13.18 35.30 -15.74
N GLY A 111 12.64 34.27 -16.41
CA GLY A 111 13.35 33.46 -17.40
C GLY A 111 14.03 32.20 -16.84
N ALA A 112 13.92 31.91 -15.54
CA ALA A 112 14.40 30.63 -15.00
C ALA A 112 13.55 29.48 -15.55
N LYS A 113 14.16 28.38 -15.97
CA LYS A 113 13.48 27.24 -16.59
C LYS A 113 13.83 25.94 -15.88
N LEU A 114 12.88 25.01 -15.87
CA LEU A 114 13.07 23.64 -15.44
C LEU A 114 12.31 22.71 -16.38
N ASP A 115 13.04 21.76 -16.97
CA ASP A 115 12.49 20.68 -17.77
C ASP A 115 12.69 19.35 -17.04
N LEU A 116 11.62 18.60 -16.87
CA LEU A 116 11.61 17.28 -16.23
C LEU A 116 10.98 16.25 -17.18
N ASN A 117 11.77 15.25 -17.56
CA ASN A 117 11.31 14.13 -18.38
C ASN A 117 11.25 12.86 -17.54
N VAL A 118 10.07 12.22 -17.51
CA VAL A 118 9.80 11.00 -16.74
C VAL A 118 9.06 9.99 -17.62
N PRO A 119 9.29 8.68 -17.44
CA PRO A 119 8.50 7.68 -18.14
C PRO A 119 7.06 7.70 -17.62
N LEU A 120 6.10 7.65 -18.54
CA LEU A 120 4.78 7.10 -18.27
C LEU A 120 4.92 5.57 -18.31
N PRO A 121 4.37 4.82 -17.34
CA PRO A 121 4.39 3.35 -17.39
C PRO A 121 3.88 2.83 -18.75
N ALA A 122 4.43 1.70 -19.20
CA ALA A 122 4.31 1.25 -20.58
C ALA A 122 2.85 0.96 -20.99
N ASN A 123 2.34 1.76 -21.92
CA ASN A 123 0.99 1.63 -22.46
C ASN A 123 0.93 0.53 -23.55
N GLU A 124 0.63 -0.70 -23.14
CA GLU A 124 0.54 -1.86 -24.04
C GLU A 124 -0.63 -1.71 -25.03
N LEU A 125 -0.40 -2.08 -26.31
CA LEU A 125 -1.36 -2.04 -27.43
C LEU A 125 -2.76 -2.65 -27.16
N SER A 126 -2.92 -3.44 -26.11
CA SER A 126 -4.12 -4.22 -25.79
C SER A 126 -4.80 -3.85 -24.48
N LYS A 127 -4.30 -2.85 -23.72
CA LYS A 127 -4.83 -2.54 -22.39
C LYS A 127 -5.00 -1.04 -22.20
N ALA A 128 -6.19 -0.67 -21.76
CA ALA A 128 -6.44 0.68 -21.29
C ALA A 128 -5.78 0.89 -19.93
N GLU A 129 -5.16 2.05 -19.74
CA GLU A 129 -4.44 2.41 -18.52
C GLU A 129 -4.95 3.72 -17.94
N MET A 130 -4.76 3.89 -16.64
CA MET A 130 -5.16 5.07 -15.89
C MET A 130 -3.99 5.45 -15.01
N HIS A 131 -3.54 6.69 -15.15
CA HIS A 131 -2.48 7.26 -14.35
C HIS A 131 -2.95 8.53 -13.66
N HIS A 132 -2.49 8.75 -12.43
CA HIS A 132 -2.66 10.01 -11.73
C HIS A 132 -1.39 10.83 -11.88
N ILE A 133 -1.51 12.02 -12.46
CA ILE A 133 -0.37 12.90 -12.74
C ILE A 133 -0.49 14.16 -11.88
N VAL A 134 0.61 14.53 -11.22
CA VAL A 134 0.68 15.78 -10.45
C VAL A 134 1.94 16.56 -10.76
N LEU A 135 1.77 17.78 -11.27
CA LEU A 135 2.78 18.82 -11.19
C LEU A 135 2.68 19.45 -9.80
N ARG A 136 3.77 19.44 -9.04
CA ARG A 136 3.86 20.07 -7.72
C ARG A 136 4.96 21.12 -7.72
N VAL A 137 4.62 22.37 -7.41
CA VAL A 137 5.56 23.49 -7.24
C VAL A 137 5.58 23.90 -5.78
N ARG A 138 6.70 23.66 -5.10
CA ARG A 138 6.92 24.04 -3.69
C ARG A 138 8.10 25.00 -3.62
N ARG A 139 7.92 26.17 -2.99
CA ARG A 139 8.96 27.21 -2.87
C ARG A 139 9.27 27.57 -1.42
N GLU A 140 9.41 26.55 -0.58
CA GLU A 140 9.78 26.73 0.82
C GLU A 140 11.29 26.81 1.02
N ALA A 141 11.72 27.65 1.98
CA ALA A 141 13.14 27.89 2.29
C ALA A 141 13.93 26.63 2.63
N ARG A 142 13.29 25.58 3.18
CA ARG A 142 13.95 24.32 3.55
C ARG A 142 14.03 23.31 2.40
N GLN A 143 13.07 23.31 1.49
CA GLN A 143 13.00 22.36 0.37
C GLN A 143 12.14 22.93 -0.77
N SER A 144 12.77 23.74 -1.63
CA SER A 144 12.15 24.30 -2.82
C SER A 144 12.33 23.36 -4.01
N LEU A 145 11.34 22.50 -4.24
CA LEU A 145 11.34 21.57 -5.36
C LEU A 145 10.07 21.71 -6.19
N THR A 146 10.28 21.79 -7.50
CA THR A 146 9.24 21.56 -8.49
C THR A 146 9.40 20.14 -9.01
N GLY A 147 8.35 19.34 -8.95
CA GLY A 147 8.40 17.92 -9.28
C GLY A 147 7.20 17.44 -10.07
N LEU A 148 7.42 16.34 -10.80
CA LEU A 148 6.41 15.61 -11.53
C LEU A 148 6.21 14.25 -10.88
N TRP A 149 4.96 14.00 -10.49
CA TRP A 149 4.52 12.79 -9.81
C TRP A 149 3.61 11.98 -10.71
N VAL A 150 3.78 10.66 -10.67
CA VAL A 150 2.95 9.69 -11.38
C VAL A 150 2.54 8.61 -10.38
N ASP A 151 1.25 8.35 -10.25
CA ASP A 151 0.67 7.30 -9.40
C ASP A 151 1.16 7.36 -7.94
N GLY A 152 1.30 8.57 -7.38
CA GLY A 152 1.75 8.80 -6.01
C GLY A 152 3.27 8.69 -5.79
N VAL A 153 4.05 8.57 -6.88
CA VAL A 153 5.51 8.49 -6.86
C VAL A 153 6.11 9.74 -7.51
N GLU A 154 7.02 10.42 -6.81
CA GLU A 154 7.83 11.49 -7.39
C GLU A 154 8.91 10.87 -8.27
N LEU A 155 8.83 11.04 -9.59
CA LEU A 155 9.78 10.46 -10.54
C LEU A 155 10.93 11.43 -10.86
N ALA A 156 10.63 12.73 -10.89
CA ALA A 156 11.65 13.75 -11.05
C ALA A 156 11.27 15.04 -10.32
N SER A 157 12.28 15.76 -9.84
CA SER A 157 12.12 17.10 -9.29
C SER A 157 13.40 17.91 -9.38
N GLY A 158 13.30 19.22 -9.51
CA GLY A 158 14.44 20.13 -9.51
C GLY A 158 14.12 21.45 -8.82
N PRO A 159 15.16 22.24 -8.48
CA PRO A 159 14.94 23.60 -8.02
C PRO A 159 14.40 24.45 -9.17
N LEU A 160 13.45 25.33 -8.86
CA LEU A 160 13.00 26.39 -9.74
C LEU A 160 13.10 27.69 -8.94
N ALA A 161 13.68 28.74 -9.53
CA ALA A 161 13.85 30.01 -8.83
C ALA A 161 12.48 30.54 -8.34
N PRO A 162 12.42 31.22 -7.18
CA PRO A 162 11.18 31.83 -6.70
C PRO A 162 10.63 32.90 -7.66
N GLY A 163 9.31 33.08 -7.69
CA GLY A 163 8.64 34.14 -8.46
C GLY A 163 7.29 33.71 -9.01
N ALA A 164 6.21 34.33 -8.53
CA ALA A 164 4.83 33.92 -8.85
C ALA A 164 4.61 33.84 -10.38
N ILE A 165 4.04 32.73 -10.83
CA ILE A 165 3.73 32.46 -12.22
C ILE A 165 2.34 33.05 -12.51
N PRO A 166 2.22 34.06 -13.39
CA PRO A 166 0.92 34.56 -13.80
C PRO A 166 0.19 33.49 -14.61
N LEU A 167 -1.12 33.40 -14.39
CA LEU A 167 -2.02 32.58 -15.18
C LEU A 167 -3.22 33.44 -15.55
N ALA A 168 -3.34 33.79 -16.84
CA ALA A 168 -4.47 34.57 -17.32
C ALA A 168 -5.75 33.72 -17.32
N LYS A 169 -6.89 34.36 -17.09
CA LYS A 169 -8.21 33.73 -17.17
C LYS A 169 -8.38 32.91 -18.45
N GLY A 170 -8.79 31.64 -18.30
CA GLY A 170 -9.04 30.72 -19.42
C GLY A 170 -7.82 30.32 -20.24
N SER A 171 -6.59 30.62 -19.78
CA SER A 171 -5.36 30.30 -20.52
C SER A 171 -4.78 28.91 -20.22
N LEU A 172 -5.27 28.23 -19.17
CA LEU A 172 -4.90 26.85 -18.86
C LEU A 172 -5.72 25.88 -19.72
N MET A 173 -5.10 25.35 -20.76
CA MET A 173 -5.71 24.41 -21.69
C MET A 173 -5.32 22.97 -21.34
N ILE A 174 -6.30 22.05 -21.35
CA ILE A 174 -6.13 20.63 -21.05
C ILE A 174 -6.64 19.78 -22.21
N GLY A 175 -5.87 18.77 -22.59
CA GLY A 175 -6.20 17.81 -23.64
C GLY A 175 -5.85 18.29 -25.06
N ASP A 176 -5.76 17.32 -25.97
CA ASP A 176 -5.47 17.54 -27.39
C ASP A 176 -6.24 16.53 -28.24
N ASN A 177 -6.58 16.90 -29.48
CA ASN A 177 -7.32 16.06 -30.41
C ASN A 177 -6.48 14.86 -30.92
N ALA A 178 -5.16 14.95 -30.88
CA ALA A 178 -4.26 13.86 -31.19
C ALA A 178 -4.16 12.83 -30.05
N PHE A 179 -4.53 13.20 -28.81
CA PHE A 179 -4.44 12.30 -27.66
C PHE A 179 -5.47 11.17 -27.75
N ARG A 180 -5.00 9.92 -27.62
CA ARG A 180 -5.83 8.71 -27.62
C ARG A 180 -6.19 8.32 -26.19
N GLY A 181 -7.25 8.93 -25.69
CA GLY A 181 -7.63 8.81 -24.29
C GLY A 181 -8.43 10.01 -23.78
N VAL A 182 -8.45 10.19 -22.46
CA VAL A 182 -9.16 11.27 -21.78
C VAL A 182 -8.32 11.80 -20.62
N VAL A 183 -8.29 13.13 -20.45
CA VAL A 183 -7.84 13.76 -19.21
C VAL A 183 -9.08 14.12 -18.40
N SER A 184 -9.09 13.81 -17.11
CA SER A 184 -10.25 14.01 -16.23
C SER A 184 -9.85 14.39 -14.80
N ASP A 185 -10.82 14.82 -14.00
CA ASP A 185 -10.65 15.27 -12.61
C ASP A 185 -9.47 16.24 -12.45
N VAL A 186 -9.40 17.24 -13.32
CA VAL A 186 -8.35 18.25 -13.29
C VAL A 186 -8.63 19.20 -12.14
N ARG A 187 -7.62 19.43 -11.30
CA ARG A 187 -7.68 20.35 -10.16
C ARG A 187 -6.40 21.18 -10.11
N LEU A 188 -6.56 22.50 -10.16
CA LEU A 188 -5.49 23.45 -9.89
C LEU A 188 -5.61 23.90 -8.42
N TYR A 189 -4.52 23.80 -7.66
CA TYR A 189 -4.47 24.17 -6.25
C TYR A 189 -3.56 25.38 -6.02
N ASP A 190 -3.90 26.26 -5.08
CA ASP A 190 -3.05 27.37 -4.59
C ASP A 190 -1.96 26.93 -3.60
N ARG A 191 -1.71 25.63 -3.52
CA ARG A 191 -0.80 25.01 -2.56
C ARG A 191 -0.12 23.78 -3.13
N ALA A 192 1.01 23.42 -2.53
CA ALA A 192 1.74 22.19 -2.84
C ALA A 192 1.11 21.00 -2.09
N LEU A 193 0.51 20.05 -2.82
CA LEU A 193 -0.11 18.85 -2.23
C LEU A 193 0.93 17.99 -1.50
N SER A 194 0.54 17.38 -0.38
CA SER A 194 1.32 16.35 0.29
C SER A 194 1.27 15.02 -0.47
N ARG A 195 2.19 14.10 -0.19
CA ARG A 195 2.15 12.76 -0.81
C ARG A 195 0.85 12.01 -0.46
N LEU A 196 0.34 12.18 0.75
CA LEU A 196 -0.89 11.49 1.20
C LEU A 196 -2.09 11.95 0.39
N GLU A 197 -2.20 13.25 0.12
CA GLU A 197 -3.25 13.81 -0.74
C GLU A 197 -3.09 13.37 -2.20
N ILE A 198 -1.85 13.33 -2.72
CA ILE A 198 -1.58 12.81 -4.07
C ILE A 198 -2.02 11.34 -4.15
N LEU A 199 -1.69 10.51 -3.15
CA LEU A 199 -2.14 9.12 -3.12
C LEU A 199 -3.66 9.02 -3.06
N GLU A 200 -4.33 9.83 -2.26
CA GLU A 200 -5.79 9.81 -2.14
C GLU A 200 -6.48 10.21 -3.45
N LEU A 201 -5.97 11.26 -4.12
CA LEU A 201 -6.47 11.69 -5.43
C LEU A 201 -6.22 10.64 -6.51
N GLY A 202 -5.10 9.91 -6.44
CA GLY A 202 -4.73 8.88 -7.41
C GLY A 202 -5.40 7.53 -7.21
N GLN A 203 -6.10 7.32 -6.10
CA GLN A 203 -6.75 6.05 -5.82
C GLN A 203 -7.95 5.83 -6.73
N LYS A 204 -7.88 4.76 -7.54
CA LYS A 204 -9.08 4.13 -8.08
C LYS A 204 -9.89 3.62 -6.89
N ILE A 205 -11.09 4.16 -6.67
CA ILE A 205 -12.03 3.61 -5.68
C ILE A 205 -12.19 2.12 -6.02
N PRO A 206 -11.76 1.17 -5.17
CA PRO A 206 -11.94 -0.24 -5.46
C PRO A 206 -13.44 -0.48 -5.68
N VAL A 207 -13.79 -1.19 -6.75
CA VAL A 207 -15.16 -1.71 -6.86
C VAL A 207 -15.33 -2.63 -5.67
N LYS A 208 -16.12 -2.21 -4.67
CA LYS A 208 -16.41 -3.02 -3.49
C LYS A 208 -16.78 -4.42 -3.96
N SER A 209 -16.06 -5.42 -3.44
CA SER A 209 -16.36 -6.82 -3.76
C SER A 209 -17.85 -7.06 -3.52
N LYS A 210 -18.56 -7.58 -4.53
CA LYS A 210 -20.00 -7.86 -4.42
C LYS A 210 -20.30 -9.07 -3.53
N SER A 211 -19.27 -9.80 -3.09
CA SER A 211 -19.38 -11.01 -2.27
C SER A 211 -18.86 -10.79 -0.86
N SER A 212 -19.69 -11.02 0.15
CA SER A 212 -19.27 -11.21 1.55
C SER A 212 -19.00 -12.71 1.82
N PRO A 213 -18.36 -13.07 2.95
CA PRO A 213 -18.46 -14.43 3.48
C PRO A 213 -19.93 -14.85 3.59
N LYS A 214 -20.24 -16.13 3.33
CA LYS A 214 -21.62 -16.64 3.37
C LYS A 214 -22.13 -16.72 4.82
N ASP A 215 -21.22 -17.03 5.75
CA ASP A 215 -21.44 -17.06 7.19
C ASP A 215 -20.06 -16.98 7.92
N MET A 216 -20.07 -17.06 9.26
CA MET A 216 -18.86 -16.99 10.10
C MET A 216 -17.89 -18.16 9.92
N TYR A 217 -18.31 -19.26 9.29
CA TYR A 217 -17.58 -20.52 9.24
C TYR A 217 -17.31 -21.00 7.81
N ASN A 218 -17.67 -20.22 6.80
CA ASN A 218 -17.47 -20.59 5.41
C ASN A 218 -16.72 -19.49 4.66
N PHE A 219 -15.41 -19.71 4.51
CA PHE A 219 -14.53 -18.85 3.73
C PHE A 219 -14.16 -19.50 2.41
N GLU A 220 -14.77 -19.01 1.33
CA GLU A 220 -14.48 -19.44 -0.04
C GLU A 220 -13.52 -18.48 -0.71
N ILE A 221 -12.44 -18.97 -1.32
CA ILE A 221 -11.52 -18.14 -2.11
C ILE A 221 -12.21 -17.66 -3.39
N MET A 222 -12.13 -16.36 -3.70
CA MET A 222 -12.72 -15.76 -4.89
C MET A 222 -11.71 -15.68 -6.04
N LYS A 223 -12.22 -15.52 -7.27
CA LYS A 223 -11.36 -15.25 -8.43
C LYS A 223 -10.62 -13.92 -8.27
N ASP A 224 -9.32 -13.94 -8.58
CA ASP A 224 -8.37 -12.83 -8.46
C ASP A 224 -8.33 -12.20 -7.05
N GLU A 225 -8.61 -13.00 -6.01
CA GLU A 225 -8.67 -12.52 -4.63
C GLU A 225 -7.30 -12.06 -4.12
N VAL A 226 -7.24 -10.85 -3.57
CA VAL A 226 -6.07 -10.28 -2.91
C VAL A 226 -6.31 -10.21 -1.41
N ILE A 227 -5.65 -11.10 -0.68
CA ILE A 227 -5.76 -11.26 0.77
C ILE A 227 -4.66 -10.43 1.44
N ALA A 228 -5.04 -9.29 2.02
CA ALA A 228 -4.16 -8.48 2.84
C ALA A 228 -4.11 -9.02 4.28
N VAL A 229 -2.93 -9.30 4.80
CA VAL A 229 -2.74 -9.83 6.16
C VAL A 229 -2.25 -8.71 7.08
N LEU A 230 -3.02 -8.43 8.14
CA LEU A 230 -2.79 -7.42 9.16
C LEU A 230 -2.48 -8.11 10.49
N GLY A 231 -1.50 -7.58 11.21
CA GLY A 231 -1.16 -8.10 12.54
C GLY A 231 0.26 -7.72 12.95
N GLY A 232 0.57 -8.08 14.20
CA GLY A 232 1.89 -7.91 14.80
C GLY A 232 2.89 -9.00 14.40
N THR A 233 3.82 -9.27 15.32
CA THR A 233 4.89 -10.28 15.19
C THR A 233 4.36 -11.68 14.81
N GLU A 234 3.17 -12.05 15.27
CA GLU A 234 2.53 -13.33 14.90
C GLU A 234 2.21 -13.41 13.41
N ALA A 235 1.58 -12.37 12.85
CA ALA A 235 1.23 -12.32 11.43
C ALA A 235 2.47 -12.31 10.55
N VAL A 236 3.53 -11.59 10.98
CA VAL A 236 4.84 -11.63 10.32
C VAL A 236 5.36 -13.06 10.25
N ALA A 237 5.40 -13.76 11.38
CA ALA A 237 5.89 -15.14 11.44
C ALA A 237 5.08 -16.09 10.54
N VAL A 238 3.75 -15.97 10.51
CA VAL A 238 2.89 -16.79 9.63
C VAL A 238 3.19 -16.53 8.15
N MET A 239 3.34 -15.26 7.76
CA MET A 239 3.59 -14.87 6.37
C MET A 239 4.99 -15.25 5.89
N GLU A 240 5.99 -15.17 6.77
CA GLU A 240 7.35 -15.63 6.48
C GLU A 240 7.45 -17.16 6.42
N GLU A 241 6.63 -17.87 7.19
CA GLU A 241 6.58 -19.33 7.20
C GLU A 241 5.91 -19.88 5.93
N GLY A 242 4.81 -19.28 5.48
CA GLY A 242 4.25 -19.47 4.15
C GLY A 242 3.29 -20.65 3.95
N SER A 243 3.07 -21.52 4.94
CA SER A 243 2.20 -22.71 4.76
C SER A 243 0.74 -22.35 4.50
N LEU A 244 0.24 -21.26 5.10
CA LEU A 244 -1.10 -20.73 4.82
C LEU A 244 -1.29 -20.46 3.33
N GLU A 245 -0.35 -19.73 2.74
CA GLU A 245 -0.39 -19.40 1.32
C GLU A 245 -0.21 -20.63 0.43
N SER A 246 0.65 -21.58 0.83
CA SER A 246 0.86 -22.83 0.09
C SER A 246 -0.43 -23.62 -0.08
N VAL A 247 -1.21 -23.75 0.99
CA VAL A 247 -2.45 -24.53 0.97
C VAL A 247 -3.54 -23.79 0.19
N ILE A 248 -3.69 -22.47 0.37
CA ILE A 248 -4.63 -21.66 -0.42
C ILE A 248 -4.32 -21.77 -1.92
N LEU A 249 -3.05 -21.61 -2.27
CA LEU A 249 -2.61 -21.62 -3.66
C LEU A 249 -2.81 -23.00 -4.31
N LEU A 250 -2.48 -24.08 -3.60
CA LEU A 250 -2.68 -25.44 -4.12
C LEU A 250 -4.16 -25.77 -4.34
N GLY A 251 -5.05 -25.33 -3.42
CA GLY A 251 -6.48 -25.59 -3.51
C GLY A 251 -7.23 -24.73 -4.54
N HIS A 252 -6.66 -23.58 -4.94
CA HIS A 252 -7.37 -22.56 -5.71
C HIS A 252 -6.50 -21.87 -6.77
N ALA A 253 -5.53 -22.58 -7.35
CA ALA A 253 -4.63 -22.01 -8.35
C ALA A 253 -5.39 -21.40 -9.55
N ASP A 254 -6.49 -22.02 -9.98
CA ASP A 254 -7.39 -21.57 -11.05
C ASP A 254 -8.06 -20.21 -10.77
N LYS A 255 -8.14 -19.83 -9.50
CA LYS A 255 -8.70 -18.56 -9.03
C LYS A 255 -7.63 -17.47 -8.92
N HIS A 256 -6.35 -17.76 -9.15
CA HIS A 256 -5.23 -16.82 -9.05
C HIS A 256 -5.17 -16.00 -7.74
N PRO A 257 -5.30 -16.61 -6.54
CA PRO A 257 -5.24 -15.89 -5.29
C PRO A 257 -3.85 -15.29 -5.06
N LYS A 258 -3.81 -14.16 -4.35
CA LYS A 258 -2.60 -13.43 -3.95
C LYS A 258 -2.66 -13.10 -2.48
N MET A 259 -1.55 -13.29 -1.77
CA MET A 259 -1.41 -12.81 -0.39
C MET A 259 -0.45 -11.63 -0.31
N ARG A 260 -0.78 -10.67 0.56
CA ARG A 260 -0.05 -9.42 0.75
C ARG A 260 0.11 -9.17 2.23
N SER A 261 1.32 -9.37 2.76
CA SER A 261 1.58 -9.05 4.16
C SER A 261 1.68 -7.54 4.37
N LEU A 262 0.78 -6.99 5.17
CA LEU A 262 0.87 -5.62 5.71
C LEU A 262 1.24 -5.63 7.19
N ALA A 263 1.55 -6.81 7.72
CA ALA A 263 1.98 -7.02 9.08
C ALA A 263 3.33 -6.35 9.34
N TRP A 264 3.49 -5.86 10.57
CA TRP A 264 4.71 -5.26 11.06
C TRP A 264 4.93 -5.76 12.49
N GLU A 265 6.16 -6.06 12.87
CA GLU A 265 6.45 -6.48 14.25
C GLU A 265 6.00 -5.38 15.20
N THR A 266 5.50 -5.78 16.38
CA THR A 266 4.95 -4.88 17.42
C THR A 266 3.64 -4.16 17.08
N ASP A 267 3.05 -4.34 15.90
CA ASP A 267 1.72 -3.82 15.63
C ASP A 267 0.67 -4.41 16.61
N THR A 268 -0.17 -3.53 17.14
CA THR A 268 -1.38 -3.86 17.91
C THR A 268 -2.57 -3.13 17.31
N VAL A 269 -3.79 -3.44 17.76
CA VAL A 269 -4.98 -2.65 17.38
C VAL A 269 -4.92 -1.20 17.88
N PHE A 270 -4.07 -0.91 18.87
CA PHE A 270 -3.89 0.43 19.44
C PHE A 270 -2.88 1.27 18.68
N ARG A 271 -1.85 0.63 18.11
CA ARG A 271 -0.70 1.32 17.54
C ARG A 271 -0.11 0.54 16.38
N GLN A 272 0.01 1.22 15.25
CA GLN A 272 0.62 0.73 14.02
C GLN A 272 1.55 1.83 13.48
N ASP A 273 2.78 1.84 13.95
CA ASP A 273 3.72 2.88 13.57
C ASP A 273 4.13 2.69 12.11
N ARG A 274 4.08 3.76 11.33
CA ARG A 274 4.52 3.75 9.93
C ARG A 274 5.46 4.93 9.67
N PRO A 275 6.42 4.76 8.74
CA PRO A 275 7.27 5.87 8.31
C PRO A 275 6.48 7.08 7.78
N LEU A 276 7.10 8.26 7.78
CA LEU A 276 6.50 9.47 7.23
C LEU A 276 6.02 9.25 5.77
N ASN A 277 4.82 9.74 5.45
CA ASN A 277 4.17 9.60 4.13
C ASN A 277 3.88 8.15 3.69
N PHE A 278 3.80 7.18 4.61
CA PHE A 278 3.46 5.79 4.27
C PHE A 278 1.99 5.62 3.83
N GLY A 279 1.11 6.42 4.43
CA GLY A 279 -0.34 6.36 4.23
C GLY A 279 -1.06 5.64 5.37
N ASP A 280 -2.32 6.00 5.59
CA ASP A 280 -3.16 5.33 6.59
C ASP A 280 -3.56 3.91 6.12
N LEU A 281 -4.25 3.16 6.99
CA LEU A 281 -4.67 1.79 6.70
C LEU A 281 -5.57 1.69 5.45
N ARG A 282 -6.46 2.66 5.24
CA ARG A 282 -7.35 2.71 4.08
C ARG A 282 -6.52 2.82 2.79
N GLN A 283 -5.60 3.77 2.75
CA GLN A 283 -4.68 3.98 1.62
C GLN A 283 -3.79 2.75 1.39
N GLN A 284 -3.34 2.08 2.44
CA GLN A 284 -2.56 0.85 2.35
C GLN A 284 -3.36 -0.29 1.70
N LEU A 285 -4.59 -0.54 2.15
CA LEU A 285 -5.46 -1.57 1.57
C LEU A 285 -5.81 -1.29 0.11
N GLN A 286 -6.05 -0.02 -0.25
CA GLN A 286 -6.33 0.35 -1.64
C GLN A 286 -5.11 0.16 -2.55
N ARG A 287 -3.91 0.60 -2.10
CA ARG A 287 -2.66 0.44 -2.86
C ARG A 287 -2.28 -1.02 -3.09
N THR A 288 -2.64 -1.88 -2.14
CA THR A 288 -2.45 -3.33 -2.28
C THR A 288 -3.56 -4.00 -3.08
N THR A 289 -4.57 -3.26 -3.52
CA THR A 289 -5.76 -3.77 -4.23
C THR A 289 -6.48 -4.87 -3.43
N ALA A 290 -6.47 -4.75 -2.11
CA ALA A 290 -7.00 -5.76 -1.21
C ALA A 290 -8.50 -5.98 -1.45
N THR A 291 -8.88 -7.24 -1.65
CA THR A 291 -10.29 -7.67 -1.76
C THR A 291 -10.73 -8.47 -0.54
N CYS A 292 -9.81 -8.87 0.32
CA CYS A 292 -10.05 -9.53 1.59
C CYS A 292 -9.01 -9.09 2.62
N THR A 293 -9.38 -8.99 3.90
CA THR A 293 -8.44 -8.71 4.99
C THR A 293 -8.44 -9.84 6.03
N VAL A 294 -7.27 -10.35 6.37
CA VAL A 294 -7.05 -11.29 7.48
C VAL A 294 -6.39 -10.52 8.62
N MET A 295 -6.97 -10.59 9.81
CA MET A 295 -6.54 -9.84 11.00
C MET A 295 -6.11 -10.79 12.11
N MET A 296 -4.86 -10.68 12.54
CA MET A 296 -4.24 -11.47 13.60
C MET A 296 -3.81 -10.54 14.74
N PHE A 297 -4.70 -10.36 15.73
CA PHE A 297 -4.52 -9.50 16.90
C PHE A 297 -5.06 -10.17 18.16
N GLY A 298 -4.80 -9.57 19.32
CA GLY A 298 -5.33 -9.96 20.63
C GLY A 298 -4.28 -10.52 21.56
N ARG A 299 -3.27 -11.23 21.02
CA ARG A 299 -2.23 -11.86 21.84
C ARG A 299 -1.28 -10.86 22.46
N GLN A 300 -0.77 -9.92 21.66
CA GLN A 300 0.13 -8.88 22.13
C GLN A 300 -0.59 -7.94 23.09
N GLU A 301 -1.85 -7.60 22.79
CA GLU A 301 -2.69 -6.77 23.64
C GLU A 301 -2.99 -7.42 24.99
N CYS A 302 -3.25 -8.74 25.01
CA CYS A 302 -3.41 -9.51 26.24
C CYS A 302 -2.10 -9.58 27.05
N LEU A 303 -0.96 -9.72 26.37
CA LEU A 303 0.36 -9.75 27.03
C LEU A 303 0.66 -8.42 27.73
N GLU A 304 0.36 -7.31 27.07
CA GLU A 304 0.67 -5.96 27.55
C GLU A 304 -0.29 -5.48 28.64
N ARG A 305 -1.59 -5.72 28.49
CA ARG A 305 -2.63 -5.11 29.34
C ARG A 305 -3.39 -6.08 30.24
N GLY A 306 -3.22 -7.39 30.06
CA GLY A 306 -3.97 -8.38 30.82
C GLY A 306 -5.48 -8.17 30.71
N GLU A 307 -6.22 -8.48 31.77
CA GLU A 307 -7.69 -8.40 31.73
C GLU A 307 -8.23 -6.96 31.68
N GLU A 308 -7.50 -6.01 32.26
CA GLU A 308 -7.89 -4.59 32.31
C GLU A 308 -7.97 -3.96 30.90
N GLY A 309 -7.21 -4.48 29.93
CA GLY A 309 -7.20 -3.99 28.55
C GLY A 309 -8.35 -4.49 27.66
N LEU A 310 -9.25 -5.34 28.17
CA LEU A 310 -10.26 -6.01 27.34
C LEU A 310 -11.27 -5.03 26.71
N ALA A 311 -11.70 -4.01 27.45
CA ALA A 311 -12.64 -3.01 26.97
C ALA A 311 -12.03 -2.16 25.84
N ASP A 312 -10.82 -1.63 26.07
CA ASP A 312 -10.07 -0.87 25.07
C ASP A 312 -9.81 -1.71 23.82
N PHE A 313 -9.43 -2.98 23.99
CA PHE A 313 -9.18 -3.91 22.88
C PHE A 313 -10.43 -4.09 22.02
N ARG A 314 -11.60 -4.29 22.63
CA ARG A 314 -12.87 -4.40 21.90
C ARG A 314 -13.14 -3.14 21.06
N GLU A 315 -12.98 -1.96 21.65
CA GLU A 315 -13.22 -0.70 20.96
C GLU A 315 -12.26 -0.52 19.78
N ALA A 316 -10.96 -0.71 20.02
CA ALA A 316 -9.91 -0.54 19.02
C ALA A 316 -10.02 -1.56 17.87
N LEU A 317 -10.25 -2.84 18.19
CA LEU A 317 -10.46 -3.88 17.18
C LEU A 317 -11.73 -3.59 16.35
N ASN A 318 -12.84 -3.19 16.98
CA ASN A 318 -14.07 -2.82 16.26
C ASN A 318 -13.85 -1.63 15.32
N LYS A 319 -13.08 -0.62 15.73
CA LYS A 319 -12.71 0.52 14.88
C LYS A 319 -11.87 0.07 13.68
N MET A 320 -10.89 -0.80 13.89
CA MET A 320 -10.05 -1.34 12.82
C MET A 320 -10.85 -2.19 11.82
N VAL A 321 -11.74 -3.06 12.31
CA VAL A 321 -12.64 -3.88 11.48
C VAL A 321 -13.53 -2.99 10.62
N LYS A 322 -14.11 -1.92 11.18
CA LYS A 322 -14.90 -0.93 10.42
C LYS A 322 -14.08 -0.25 9.33
N ALA A 323 -12.86 0.18 9.62
CA ALA A 323 -11.98 0.81 8.63
C ALA A 323 -11.64 -0.15 7.47
N CYS A 324 -11.43 -1.44 7.76
CA CYS A 324 -11.27 -2.47 6.72
C CYS A 324 -12.55 -2.69 5.92
N ALA A 325 -13.72 -2.70 6.59
CA ALA A 325 -15.04 -2.89 5.98
C ALA A 325 -15.41 -1.77 4.98
N GLU A 326 -14.85 -0.57 5.13
CA GLU A 326 -15.00 0.51 4.15
C GLU A 326 -14.38 0.17 2.80
N ILE A 327 -13.31 -0.63 2.80
CA ILE A 327 -12.60 -1.08 1.59
C ILE A 327 -13.16 -2.41 1.06
N THR A 328 -13.33 -3.40 1.93
CA THR A 328 -13.85 -4.72 1.52
C THR A 328 -14.79 -5.33 2.57
N PRO A 329 -15.92 -5.94 2.16
CA PRO A 329 -16.78 -6.68 3.07
C PRO A 329 -16.23 -8.07 3.45
N ARG A 330 -15.10 -8.50 2.89
CA ARG A 330 -14.51 -9.82 3.15
C ARG A 330 -13.46 -9.72 4.24
N LEU A 331 -13.90 -10.00 5.46
CA LEU A 331 -13.11 -9.86 6.67
C LEU A 331 -12.90 -11.24 7.31
N VAL A 332 -11.67 -11.50 7.75
CA VAL A 332 -11.28 -12.70 8.48
C VAL A 332 -10.61 -12.28 9.77
N LEU A 333 -11.13 -12.72 10.92
CA LEU A 333 -10.54 -12.50 12.22
C LEU A 333 -10.01 -13.84 12.76
N VAL A 334 -8.74 -13.87 13.13
CA VAL A 334 -8.06 -15.10 13.55
C VAL A 334 -8.01 -15.21 15.07
N GLU A 335 -8.33 -16.39 15.59
CA GLU A 335 -8.18 -16.71 17.01
C GLU A 335 -6.70 -16.69 17.41
N ALA A 336 -6.35 -15.93 18.44
CA ALA A 336 -4.98 -15.77 18.91
C ALA A 336 -4.42 -17.08 19.50
N ALA A 337 -3.14 -17.37 19.21
CA ALA A 337 -2.41 -18.52 19.73
C ALA A 337 -2.25 -18.51 21.25
N PRO A 338 -2.14 -19.67 21.94
CA PRO A 338 -1.95 -19.70 23.37
C PRO A 338 -0.53 -19.27 23.76
N PHE A 339 -0.39 -18.76 24.97
CA PHE A 339 0.92 -18.62 25.60
C PHE A 339 1.42 -19.98 26.11
N GLU A 340 2.73 -20.21 26.05
CA GLU A 340 3.34 -21.44 26.55
C GLU A 340 4.22 -21.19 27.77
N LYS A 341 4.28 -22.20 28.64
CA LYS A 341 5.30 -22.26 29.68
C LYS A 341 6.63 -22.66 29.06
N LYS A 342 7.71 -21.94 29.43
CA LYS A 342 9.09 -22.31 29.09
C LYS A 342 9.91 -22.61 30.34
N ALA A 343 11.07 -23.21 30.12
CA ALA A 343 12.02 -23.47 31.21
C ALA A 343 12.49 -22.15 31.82
N ALA A 344 12.82 -22.19 33.12
CA ALA A 344 13.44 -21.06 33.81
C ALA A 344 14.73 -20.63 33.09
N PRO A 345 15.08 -19.32 33.06
CA PRO A 345 14.53 -18.23 33.89
C PRO A 345 13.35 -17.46 33.27
N LEU A 346 12.74 -17.95 32.19
CA LEU A 346 11.59 -17.26 31.56
C LEU A 346 10.35 -17.31 32.47
N ARG A 347 9.59 -16.19 32.50
CA ARG A 347 8.30 -16.12 33.18
C ARG A 347 7.33 -17.13 32.55
N ASP A 348 6.53 -17.80 33.37
CA ASP A 348 5.45 -18.66 32.89
C ASP A 348 4.30 -17.80 32.32
N LEU A 349 4.28 -17.65 30.99
CA LEU A 349 3.24 -16.89 30.29
C LEU A 349 1.93 -17.66 30.14
N SER A 350 1.93 -19.00 30.34
CA SER A 350 0.71 -19.81 30.22
C SER A 350 -0.37 -19.41 31.24
N LEU A 351 0.03 -18.73 32.31
CA LEU A 351 -0.87 -18.14 33.31
C LEU A 351 -1.79 -17.04 32.74
N LEU A 352 -1.48 -16.48 31.57
CA LEU A 352 -2.33 -15.49 30.88
C LEU A 352 -3.42 -16.13 30.01
N ASN A 353 -3.38 -17.44 29.75
CA ASN A 353 -4.35 -18.11 28.88
C ASN A 353 -5.81 -17.96 29.33
N PRO A 354 -6.17 -17.97 30.64
CA PRO A 354 -7.55 -17.69 31.06
C PRO A 354 -8.05 -16.31 30.66
N VAL A 355 -7.16 -15.31 30.60
CA VAL A 355 -7.48 -13.96 30.12
C VAL A 355 -7.53 -13.94 28.59
N LEU A 356 -6.59 -14.62 27.91
CA LEU A 356 -6.57 -14.72 26.45
C LEU A 356 -7.87 -15.31 25.88
N VAL A 357 -8.51 -16.25 26.59
CA VAL A 357 -9.84 -16.77 26.21
C VAL A 357 -10.88 -15.64 26.11
N LYS A 358 -10.84 -14.65 27.01
CA LYS A 358 -11.73 -13.49 26.97
C LYS A 358 -11.44 -12.60 25.75
N TYR A 359 -10.18 -12.42 25.38
CA TYR A 359 -9.80 -11.73 24.15
C TYR A 359 -10.30 -12.46 22.90
N ASN A 360 -10.13 -13.79 22.83
CA ASN A 360 -10.63 -14.60 21.73
C ASN A 360 -12.15 -14.57 21.61
N GLU A 361 -12.87 -14.46 22.74
CA GLU A 361 -14.32 -14.26 22.75
C GLU A 361 -14.72 -12.88 22.17
N VAL A 362 -13.99 -11.81 22.52
CA VAL A 362 -14.18 -10.49 21.89
C VAL A 362 -13.98 -10.56 20.38
N ILE A 363 -12.93 -11.24 19.91
CA ILE A 363 -12.64 -11.42 18.47
C ILE A 363 -13.81 -12.15 17.80
N ARG A 364 -14.34 -13.20 18.42
CA ARG A 364 -15.48 -13.99 17.92
C ARG A 364 -16.76 -13.16 17.82
N GLU A 365 -17.09 -12.40 18.86
CA GLU A 365 -18.27 -11.54 18.89
C GLU A 365 -18.18 -10.40 17.87
N ILE A 366 -17.00 -9.79 17.70
CA ILE A 366 -16.80 -8.75 16.67
C ILE A 366 -16.92 -9.38 15.28
N ALA A 367 -16.34 -10.56 15.06
CA ALA A 367 -16.49 -11.25 13.78
C ALA A 367 -17.97 -11.50 13.46
N GLN A 368 -18.74 -11.99 14.44
CA GLN A 368 -20.19 -12.17 14.31
C GLN A 368 -20.93 -10.87 13.97
N ALA A 369 -20.65 -9.79 14.70
CA ALA A 369 -21.32 -8.51 14.54
C ALA A 369 -21.10 -7.88 13.15
N HIS A 370 -19.96 -8.17 12.51
CA HIS A 370 -19.62 -7.67 11.17
C HIS A 370 -19.84 -8.68 10.05
N GLY A 371 -20.38 -9.87 10.34
CA GLY A 371 -20.51 -10.94 9.34
C GLY A 371 -19.17 -11.42 8.78
N ALA A 372 -18.09 -11.27 9.57
CA ALA A 372 -16.75 -11.70 9.21
C ALA A 372 -16.57 -13.20 9.48
N TYR A 373 -15.64 -13.82 8.75
CA TYR A 373 -15.22 -15.18 9.01
C TYR A 373 -14.35 -15.23 10.28
N TYR A 374 -14.68 -16.11 11.22
CA TYR A 374 -13.89 -16.34 12.43
C TYR A 374 -13.02 -17.58 12.26
N ALA A 375 -11.73 -17.38 12.09
CA ALA A 375 -10.73 -18.43 11.96
C ALA A 375 -10.32 -18.95 13.35
N GLY A 376 -11.20 -19.75 13.95
CA GLY A 376 -11.01 -20.45 15.22
C GLY A 376 -11.73 -21.80 15.21
N SER A 377 -11.51 -22.61 16.24
CA SER A 377 -12.18 -23.92 16.37
C SER A 377 -12.91 -24.04 17.70
N SER A 378 -13.98 -24.83 17.74
CA SER A 378 -14.72 -25.13 18.98
C SER A 378 -13.88 -25.87 20.02
N GLU A 379 -12.85 -26.62 19.59
CA GLU A 379 -11.89 -27.29 20.47
C GLU A 379 -10.77 -26.35 20.97
N GLY A 380 -10.69 -25.14 20.41
CA GLY A 380 -9.63 -24.20 20.69
C GLY A 380 -8.25 -24.77 20.32
N TRP A 381 -7.28 -24.50 21.18
CA TRP A 381 -5.89 -24.96 21.07
C TRP A 381 -5.62 -26.25 21.85
N ASN A 382 -6.66 -27.02 22.21
CA ASN A 382 -6.55 -28.18 23.10
C ASN A 382 -6.32 -29.48 22.33
N HIS A 383 -5.16 -29.62 21.70
CA HIS A 383 -4.74 -30.88 21.07
C HIS A 383 -3.28 -31.20 21.39
N ALA A 384 -2.92 -32.48 21.33
CA ALA A 384 -1.55 -32.92 21.58
C ALA A 384 -0.62 -32.40 20.50
N ARG A 385 0.50 -31.79 20.90
CA ARG A 385 1.48 -31.21 19.98
C ARG A 385 2.80 -31.96 20.03
N PRO A 386 3.41 -32.28 18.87
CA PRO A 386 4.73 -32.91 18.81
C PRO A 386 5.87 -31.92 19.06
N GLN A 387 5.64 -30.62 18.84
CA GLN A 387 6.63 -29.55 19.01
C GLN A 387 6.01 -28.35 19.72
N PRO A 388 6.81 -27.56 20.47
CA PRO A 388 6.32 -26.32 21.07
C PRO A 388 5.96 -25.26 20.01
N MET A 389 4.87 -24.52 20.24
CA MET A 389 4.43 -23.44 19.36
C MET A 389 5.31 -22.19 19.44
N THR A 390 5.98 -21.96 20.57
CA THR A 390 6.73 -20.74 20.83
C THR A 390 8.17 -21.04 21.23
N MET A 391 9.06 -20.07 21.02
CA MET A 391 10.45 -20.15 21.48
C MET A 391 10.57 -19.78 22.96
N ASP A 392 9.88 -18.72 23.36
CA ASP A 392 10.02 -18.05 24.67
C ASP A 392 8.69 -17.90 25.43
N GLY A 393 7.64 -18.59 24.99
CA GLY A 393 6.30 -18.50 25.55
C GLY A 393 5.37 -17.57 24.78
N VAL A 394 5.90 -16.75 23.86
CA VAL A 394 5.11 -15.84 23.00
C VAL A 394 5.56 -15.85 21.53
N ASN A 395 6.85 -15.75 21.21
CA ASN A 395 7.30 -15.69 19.83
C ASN A 395 7.19 -17.05 19.15
N LEU A 396 6.50 -17.14 18.03
CA LEU A 396 6.19 -18.41 17.38
C LEU A 396 7.46 -19.09 16.84
N THR A 397 7.55 -20.40 16.99
CA THR A 397 8.46 -21.25 16.21
C THR A 397 7.94 -21.39 14.77
N GLN A 398 8.74 -21.96 13.87
CA GLN A 398 8.26 -22.28 12.53
C GLN A 398 7.05 -23.24 12.55
N SER A 399 7.03 -24.22 13.46
CA SER A 399 5.88 -25.13 13.61
C SER A 399 4.66 -24.43 14.21
N GLY A 400 4.85 -23.52 15.17
CA GLY A 400 3.77 -22.69 15.70
C GLY A 400 3.17 -21.74 14.66
N ALA A 401 4.01 -21.07 13.87
CA ALA A 401 3.56 -20.20 12.77
C ALA A 401 2.79 -20.98 11.70
N ARG A 402 3.25 -22.20 11.37
CA ARG A 402 2.49 -23.12 10.50
C ARG A 402 1.12 -23.46 11.08
N GLU A 403 1.05 -23.86 12.35
CA GLU A 403 -0.21 -24.24 13.02
C GLU A 403 -1.20 -23.07 13.05
N VAL A 404 -0.73 -21.86 13.38
CA VAL A 404 -1.54 -20.62 13.33
C VAL A 404 -2.00 -20.31 11.91
N GLY A 405 -1.12 -20.41 10.92
CA GLY A 405 -1.47 -20.19 9.52
C GLY A 405 -2.57 -21.14 9.05
N LEU A 406 -2.43 -22.44 9.34
CA LEU A 406 -3.43 -23.45 8.95
C LEU A 406 -4.76 -23.28 9.72
N ARG A 407 -4.77 -22.61 10.88
CA ARG A 407 -6.00 -22.27 11.61
C ARG A 407 -6.97 -21.47 10.74
N VAL A 408 -6.44 -20.59 9.88
CA VAL A 408 -7.24 -19.81 8.92
C VAL A 408 -8.09 -20.71 8.02
N LEU A 409 -7.61 -21.92 7.73
CA LEU A 409 -8.19 -22.87 6.78
C LEU A 409 -9.03 -23.98 7.43
N THR A 410 -9.15 -23.98 8.77
CA THR A 410 -9.74 -25.11 9.51
C THR A 410 -11.19 -25.42 9.15
N THR A 411 -11.97 -24.44 8.69
CA THR A 411 -13.35 -24.66 8.25
C THR A 411 -13.49 -24.86 6.73
N SER A 412 -12.49 -24.44 5.94
CA SER A 412 -12.48 -24.63 4.49
C SER A 412 -12.05 -26.04 4.07
N MET A 413 -11.67 -26.88 5.05
CA MET A 413 -11.30 -28.29 4.87
C MET A 413 -10.15 -28.49 3.86
N LEU A 414 -9.29 -27.49 3.68
CA LEU A 414 -8.11 -27.63 2.83
C LEU A 414 -6.98 -28.30 3.63
N PRO A 415 -6.66 -29.58 3.37
CA PRO A 415 -5.60 -30.25 4.11
C PRO A 415 -4.24 -29.77 3.60
N GLU A 416 -3.28 -29.64 4.51
CA GLU A 416 -1.90 -29.56 4.07
C GLU A 416 -1.47 -30.91 3.49
N SER A 417 -0.82 -30.86 2.33
CA SER A 417 -0.32 -32.03 1.63
C SER A 417 1.17 -31.87 1.36
N LYS A 418 1.82 -32.98 1.00
CA LYS A 418 3.21 -32.95 0.51
C LYS A 418 3.38 -31.99 -0.68
N ALA A 419 2.37 -31.91 -1.55
CA ALA A 419 2.36 -30.98 -2.67
C ALA A 419 2.35 -29.50 -2.22
N ALA A 420 1.65 -29.16 -1.13
CA ALA A 420 1.66 -27.81 -0.58
C ALA A 420 3.07 -27.43 -0.03
N GLN A 421 3.77 -28.41 0.55
CA GLN A 421 5.14 -28.20 1.03
C GLN A 421 6.14 -27.93 -0.10
N GLU A 422 5.92 -28.47 -1.31
CA GLU A 422 6.75 -28.21 -2.49
C GLU A 422 6.64 -26.77 -3.02
N LEU A 423 5.59 -26.03 -2.64
CA LEU A 423 5.39 -24.62 -3.00
C LEU A 423 6.08 -23.66 -2.02
N LYS A 424 6.43 -24.13 -0.81
CA LYS A 424 6.81 -23.27 0.32
C LYS A 424 8.03 -22.39 0.02
N ALA A 425 9.10 -22.96 -0.55
CA ALA A 425 10.32 -22.20 -0.85
C ALA A 425 10.06 -21.07 -1.86
N ASP A 426 9.26 -21.33 -2.90
CA ASP A 426 8.88 -20.33 -3.90
C ASP A 426 7.98 -19.24 -3.31
N ILE A 427 7.08 -19.63 -2.41
CA ILE A 427 6.22 -18.71 -1.66
C ILE A 427 7.04 -17.80 -0.75
N MET A 428 8.01 -18.36 -0.02
CA MET A 428 8.92 -17.57 0.83
C MET A 428 9.71 -16.57 -0.01
N MET A 429 10.20 -16.97 -1.19
CA MET A 429 10.89 -16.06 -2.10
C MET A 429 9.96 -14.94 -2.60
N LYS A 430 8.69 -15.27 -2.92
CA LYS A 430 7.69 -14.28 -3.30
C LYS A 430 7.33 -13.34 -2.14
N ASN A 431 7.18 -13.86 -0.92
CA ASN A 431 6.92 -13.05 0.27
C ASN A 431 8.09 -12.15 0.61
N LYS A 432 9.33 -12.59 0.37
CA LYS A 432 10.51 -11.74 0.46
C LYS A 432 10.47 -10.59 -0.55
N LEU A 433 10.14 -10.86 -1.82
CA LEU A 433 9.99 -9.79 -2.83
C LEU A 433 8.90 -8.79 -2.40
N TRP A 434 7.77 -9.27 -1.88
CA TRP A 434 6.71 -8.41 -1.35
C TRP A 434 7.19 -7.58 -0.15
N HIS A 435 7.89 -8.21 0.80
CA HIS A 435 8.46 -7.53 1.96
C HIS A 435 9.42 -6.42 1.54
N ASP A 436 10.36 -6.72 0.64
CA ASP A 436 11.37 -5.76 0.17
C ASP A 436 10.73 -4.60 -0.62
N TYR A 437 9.59 -4.84 -1.28
CA TYR A 437 8.76 -3.80 -1.92
C TYR A 437 7.95 -2.96 -0.92
N TRP A 438 7.30 -3.60 0.04
CA TRP A 438 6.36 -2.94 0.97
C TRP A 438 7.07 -2.23 2.12
N ARG A 439 8.17 -2.82 2.59
CA ARG A 439 9.02 -2.35 3.70
C ARG A 439 10.47 -2.16 3.21
N PRO A 440 10.72 -1.31 2.21
CA PRO A 440 12.05 -1.10 1.69
C PRO A 440 12.93 -0.44 2.75
N SER A 441 14.21 -0.80 2.76
CA SER A 441 15.24 -0.12 3.54
C SER A 441 15.27 1.38 3.20
N ASN A 442 15.60 2.24 4.16
CA ASN A 442 15.79 3.67 3.94
C ASN A 442 14.58 4.46 3.39
N TRP A 443 13.38 4.19 3.92
CA TRP A 443 12.13 4.91 3.57
C TRP A 443 12.25 6.44 3.52
N ALA A 444 13.05 7.04 4.41
CA ALA A 444 13.28 8.48 4.45
C ALA A 444 13.75 9.05 3.09
N PHE A 445 14.59 8.31 2.36
CA PHE A 445 15.07 8.71 1.04
C PHE A 445 14.08 8.35 -0.07
N LEU A 446 13.20 7.38 0.14
CA LEU A 446 12.21 6.96 -0.84
C LEU A 446 11.00 7.93 -0.86
N HIS A 447 10.30 8.05 0.27
CA HIS A 447 9.06 8.82 0.37
C HIS A 447 8.99 9.70 1.63
N GLY A 448 9.98 9.63 2.53
CA GLY A 448 10.01 10.48 3.72
C GLY A 448 10.52 11.90 3.45
N ASP A 449 11.32 12.43 4.36
CA ASP A 449 11.80 13.82 4.39
C ASP A 449 13.16 14.04 3.71
N ARG A 450 13.84 12.96 3.27
CA ARG A 450 15.18 13.01 2.66
C ARG A 450 15.18 12.77 1.15
N THR A 451 14.06 13.02 0.48
CA THR A 451 13.91 12.82 -0.98
C THR A 451 14.79 13.77 -1.81
N SER A 452 15.29 14.87 -1.27
CA SER A 452 16.20 15.80 -1.96
C SER A 452 17.68 15.46 -1.79
N GLN A 453 18.03 14.50 -0.93
CA GLN A 453 19.43 14.14 -0.68
C GLN A 453 20.03 13.38 -1.87
N PRO A 454 21.34 13.52 -2.16
CA PRO A 454 21.99 12.84 -3.28
C PRO A 454 21.74 11.33 -3.33
N SER A 455 21.68 10.65 -2.18
CA SER A 455 21.37 9.20 -2.12
C SER A 455 19.98 8.82 -2.63
N SER A 456 19.08 9.79 -2.83
CA SER A 456 17.75 9.61 -3.43
C SER A 456 17.72 9.99 -4.92
N ARG A 457 18.83 10.51 -5.46
CA ARG A 457 18.94 11.09 -6.81
C ARG A 457 19.86 10.29 -7.71
N ASP A 458 19.54 10.27 -9.00
CA ASP A 458 20.41 9.66 -9.99
C ASP A 458 21.75 10.42 -10.06
N HIS A 459 22.85 9.69 -10.19
CA HIS A 459 24.19 10.25 -10.15
C HIS A 459 24.58 11.00 -11.45
N LEU A 460 23.92 10.70 -12.57
CA LEU A 460 24.12 11.38 -13.85
C LEU A 460 23.13 12.55 -14.01
N ASP A 461 21.88 12.36 -13.60
CA ASP A 461 20.87 13.42 -13.59
C ASP A 461 20.22 13.57 -12.20
N PRO A 462 20.73 14.47 -11.33
CA PRO A 462 20.20 14.67 -9.99
C PRO A 462 18.72 15.08 -9.91
N ARG A 463 18.09 15.43 -11.03
CA ARG A 463 16.65 15.71 -11.08
C ARG A 463 15.82 14.42 -10.99
N ARG A 464 16.37 13.29 -11.44
CA ARG A 464 15.68 12.00 -11.45
C ARG A 464 15.76 11.30 -10.09
N ARG A 465 14.68 10.65 -9.70
CA ARG A 465 14.58 9.84 -8.49
C ARG A 465 14.86 8.37 -8.83
N TRP A 466 16.10 7.92 -8.62
CA TRP A 466 16.50 6.54 -8.96
C TRP A 466 15.86 5.50 -8.03
N PHE A 467 15.75 5.81 -6.74
CA PHE A 467 15.34 4.83 -5.72
C PHE A 467 13.87 4.39 -5.88
N PRO A 468 12.88 5.29 -6.07
CA PRO A 468 11.53 4.86 -6.43
C PRO A 468 11.47 4.05 -7.73
N ALA A 469 12.21 4.46 -8.77
CA ALA A 469 12.24 3.73 -10.03
C ALA A 469 12.81 2.31 -9.89
N GLU A 470 13.75 2.07 -8.97
CA GLU A 470 14.22 0.73 -8.63
C GLU A 470 13.17 -0.07 -7.87
N LEU A 471 12.50 0.54 -6.88
CA LEU A 471 11.45 -0.12 -6.10
C LEU A 471 10.30 -0.59 -6.98
N GLU A 472 9.89 0.20 -7.97
CA GLU A 472 8.81 -0.16 -8.88
C GLU A 472 9.11 -1.41 -9.73
N LYS A 473 10.39 -1.78 -9.92
CA LYS A 473 10.76 -3.04 -10.59
C LYS A 473 10.31 -4.28 -9.82
N TYR A 474 10.16 -4.19 -8.50
CA TYR A 474 9.70 -5.31 -7.68
C TYR A 474 8.29 -5.75 -8.06
N GLN A 475 7.42 -4.83 -8.50
CA GLN A 475 6.05 -5.20 -8.90
C GLN A 475 6.05 -6.24 -10.02
N ALA A 476 6.93 -6.07 -11.03
CA ALA A 476 7.08 -7.02 -12.12
C ALA A 476 7.66 -8.38 -11.66
N LEU A 477 8.63 -8.35 -10.74
CA LEU A 477 9.22 -9.56 -10.16
C LEU A 477 8.20 -10.35 -9.32
N ILE A 478 7.42 -9.65 -8.49
CA ILE A 478 6.33 -10.25 -7.69
C ILE A 478 5.32 -10.90 -8.64
N LYS A 479 4.82 -10.16 -9.64
CA LYS A 479 3.86 -10.67 -10.63
C LYS A 479 4.40 -11.89 -11.39
N ALA A 480 5.67 -11.88 -11.79
CA ALA A 480 6.30 -13.01 -12.46
C ALA A 480 6.34 -14.24 -11.55
N LYS A 481 6.71 -14.07 -10.28
CA LYS A 481 6.77 -15.17 -9.31
C LYS A 481 5.39 -15.70 -8.94
N GLU A 482 4.36 -14.85 -8.91
CA GLU A 482 2.96 -15.27 -8.76
C GLU A 482 2.48 -16.13 -9.92
N ASN A 483 2.76 -15.72 -11.16
CA ASN A 483 2.41 -16.51 -12.34
C ASN A 483 3.10 -17.88 -12.35
N GLU A 484 4.37 -17.93 -11.93
CA GLU A 484 5.12 -19.19 -11.77
C GLU A 484 4.45 -20.08 -10.73
N LEU A 485 4.11 -19.52 -9.57
CA LEU A 485 3.45 -20.19 -8.46
C LEU A 485 2.09 -20.76 -8.86
N TRP A 486 1.24 -20.00 -9.58
CA TRP A 486 -0.06 -20.50 -10.06
C TRP A 486 0.12 -21.70 -10.99
N LYS A 487 1.04 -21.64 -11.97
CA LYS A 487 1.31 -22.77 -12.87
C LYS A 487 1.79 -24.00 -12.11
N LYS A 488 2.74 -23.83 -11.19
CA LYS A 488 3.27 -24.92 -10.38
C LYS A 488 2.18 -25.56 -9.50
N ALA A 489 1.33 -24.74 -8.90
CA ALA A 489 0.20 -25.21 -8.10
C ALA A 489 -0.84 -25.96 -8.94
N GLU A 490 -1.18 -25.49 -10.14
CA GLU A 490 -2.06 -26.22 -11.07
C GLU A 490 -1.48 -27.58 -11.46
N GLU A 491 -0.17 -27.64 -11.76
CA GLU A 491 0.51 -28.89 -12.12
C GLU A 491 0.53 -29.90 -10.98
N LEU A 492 0.75 -29.43 -9.74
CA LEU A 492 0.72 -30.26 -8.54
C LEU A 492 -0.71 -30.71 -8.20
N GLY A 493 -1.69 -29.81 -8.34
CA GLY A 493 -3.11 -30.10 -8.10
C GLY A 493 -3.67 -31.13 -9.08
N ARG A 494 -3.26 -31.11 -10.36
CA ARG A 494 -3.67 -32.10 -11.38
C ARG A 494 -3.05 -33.49 -11.16
N LYS A 495 -2.00 -33.61 -10.36
CA LYS A 495 -1.32 -34.88 -10.05
C LYS A 495 -1.91 -35.60 -8.83
N LEU A 496 -2.94 -35.03 -8.20
CA LEU A 496 -3.69 -35.68 -7.14
C LEU A 496 -4.66 -36.70 -7.78
N PRO A 497 -4.65 -37.97 -7.35
CA PRO A 497 -5.53 -39.01 -7.89
C PRO A 497 -7.01 -38.80 -7.56
#